data_AF-A0A962V8N4-F1
#
_entry.id   AF-A0A962V8N4-F1
#
_cell.length_a   1.000
_cell.length_b   1.000
_cell.length_c   1.000
_cell.angle_alpha   90.00
_cell.angle_beta   90.00
_cell.angle_gamma   90.00
#
_symmetry.space_group_name_H-M   'P 1'
#
loop_
_entity.id
_entity.type
_entity.pdbx_description
1 polymer ?
#
loop_
_entity_poly.entity_id
_entity_poly.type
_entity_poly.pdbx_seq_one_letter_code
_entity_poly.pdbx_strand_id
1 'polypeptide(L)'
;MKQKISVILASLFLIASLAFFSSANAIENCGPTPQDYQQHEFGSTLFSIWSPCRRTLSPKEQVFVAGISRYLLSQCGYPPDIQARLKLQRFLSSSIFVGIIGREYGNPNLGEGLGDQAASMAAYTVGEVTAEQIGCTETGEQLARSVVEYLDRTAEGAPDAPNYVTGCAKYYSGRYTKRQCQCLADIGRSVFPNIHQTSFSSASIKRIVQSNPFVGLQIAFQCQIGDY
;
A
#
# COMPACT_ATOMS: atom_id res chain seq x y z
N MET A 1 -78.54 3.34 13.84
CA MET A 1 -78.57 2.99 15.29
C MET A 1 -77.62 1.81 15.50
N LYS A 2 -76.67 1.93 16.45
CA LYS A 2 -75.55 1.00 16.77
C LYS A 2 -74.37 1.07 15.77
N GLN A 3 -73.27 1.81 15.97
CA GLN A 3 -72.31 1.99 17.08
C GLN A 3 -71.22 0.90 17.12
N LYS A 4 -69.97 1.40 17.14
CA LYS A 4 -68.69 0.81 17.61
C LYS A 4 -67.75 0.26 16.52
N ILE A 5 -66.43 0.41 16.55
CA ILE A 5 -65.39 1.21 17.25
C ILE A 5 -64.06 0.68 16.65
N SER A 6 -63.00 1.49 16.62
CA SER A 6 -61.58 1.10 16.38
C SER A 6 -61.27 0.63 14.95
N VAL A 7 -60.27 1.15 14.25
CA VAL A 7 -58.87 1.23 14.66
C VAL A 7 -58.24 2.50 14.05
N ILE A 8 -57.90 3.47 14.89
CA ILE A 8 -56.89 4.48 14.60
C ILE A 8 -55.60 3.91 15.19
N LEU A 9 -54.68 3.46 14.35
CA LEU A 9 -53.33 3.11 14.79
C LEU A 9 -52.30 3.51 13.73
N ALA A 10 -51.38 4.34 14.20
CA ALA A 10 -50.00 4.45 13.76
C ALA A 10 -49.72 5.09 12.38
N SER A 11 -50.06 6.36 12.24
CA SER A 11 -49.31 7.28 11.37
C SER A 11 -48.32 8.07 12.21
N LEU A 12 -47.15 7.52 12.53
CA LEU A 12 -46.03 8.28 13.11
C LEU A 12 -44.71 7.50 12.99
N PHE A 13 -43.70 8.21 12.48
CA PHE A 13 -42.27 7.86 12.39
C PHE A 13 -41.81 6.95 11.24
N LEU A 14 -41.86 7.49 10.02
CA LEU A 14 -40.76 7.30 9.06
C LEU A 14 -39.56 8.13 9.56
N ILE A 15 -38.76 7.58 10.47
CA ILE A 15 -37.42 8.11 10.72
C ILE A 15 -36.57 7.64 9.55
N ALA A 16 -36.21 8.62 8.72
CA ALA A 16 -35.11 8.55 7.79
C ALA A 16 -33.94 7.80 8.44
N SER A 17 -33.68 6.57 7.99
CA SER A 17 -32.41 5.91 8.21
C SER A 17 -31.38 6.61 7.32
N LEU A 18 -31.04 7.82 7.75
CA LEU A 18 -29.92 8.61 7.28
C LEU A 18 -28.67 7.74 7.39
N ALA A 19 -28.00 7.63 6.25
CA ALA A 19 -26.60 7.29 6.08
C ALA A 19 -25.77 7.40 7.37
N PHE A 20 -25.53 6.26 8.01
CA PHE A 20 -24.35 6.06 8.86
C PHE A 20 -23.40 5.11 8.12
N PHE A 21 -22.95 5.53 6.95
CA PHE A 21 -21.57 5.24 6.59
C PHE A 21 -20.73 6.23 7.37
N SER A 22 -20.43 5.88 8.62
CA SER A 22 -19.36 6.52 9.36
C SER A 22 -18.12 6.44 8.47
N SER A 23 -17.69 7.62 8.02
CA SER A 23 -16.46 7.87 7.31
C SER A 23 -15.37 6.99 7.90
N ALA A 24 -14.76 6.15 7.06
CA ALA A 24 -13.53 5.45 7.38
C ALA A 24 -12.58 6.46 8.02
N ASN A 25 -12.27 6.26 9.30
CA ASN A 25 -11.46 7.19 10.07
C ASN A 25 -10.19 7.50 9.29
N ALA A 26 -10.02 8.79 9.01
CA ALA A 26 -8.96 9.31 8.19
C ALA A 26 -7.62 8.73 8.64
N ILE A 27 -6.89 8.22 7.66
CA ILE A 27 -5.44 8.03 7.70
C ILE A 27 -4.84 9.22 8.46
N GLU A 28 -3.96 8.97 9.41
CA GLU A 28 -3.25 9.97 10.19
C GLU A 28 -2.38 10.80 9.24
N ASN A 29 -3.03 11.77 8.59
CA ASN A 29 -2.51 12.51 7.47
C ASN A 29 -1.29 13.27 7.96
N CYS A 30 -0.17 13.10 7.25
CA CYS A 30 1.00 13.94 7.47
C CYS A 30 0.54 15.40 7.53
N GLY A 31 1.07 16.15 8.51
CA GLY A 31 0.91 17.61 8.52
C GLY A 31 1.39 18.22 7.20
N PRO A 32 1.14 19.52 6.97
CA PRO A 32 1.59 20.18 5.74
C PRO A 32 3.08 19.90 5.51
N THR A 33 3.43 19.44 4.31
CA THR A 33 4.83 19.21 3.93
C THR A 33 5.61 20.52 4.09
N PRO A 34 6.73 20.54 4.82
CA PRO A 34 7.54 21.74 4.98
C PRO A 34 8.03 22.32 3.65
N GLN A 35 8.23 23.65 3.60
CA GLN A 35 8.47 24.38 2.35
C GLN A 35 9.76 23.96 1.62
N ASP A 36 10.78 23.56 2.36
CA ASP A 36 12.02 22.98 1.84
C ASP A 36 11.76 21.68 1.05
N TYR A 37 10.88 20.81 1.52
CA TYR A 37 10.49 19.61 0.80
C TYR A 37 9.59 19.92 -0.42
N GLN A 38 8.73 20.93 -0.35
CA GLN A 38 7.80 21.25 -1.44
C GLN A 38 8.49 21.64 -2.76
N GLN A 39 9.76 22.05 -2.71
CA GLN A 39 10.52 22.49 -3.88
C GLN A 39 11.07 21.32 -4.72
N HIS A 40 11.04 20.09 -4.19
CA HIS A 40 11.62 18.92 -4.83
C HIS A 40 10.54 17.99 -5.39
N GLU A 41 10.80 17.42 -6.57
CA GLU A 41 9.99 16.31 -7.07
C GLU A 41 10.05 15.16 -6.04
N PHE A 42 8.89 14.73 -5.54
CA PHE A 42 8.73 13.76 -4.44
C PHE A 42 9.13 14.22 -3.03
N GLY A 43 9.35 15.51 -2.77
CA GLY A 43 9.71 15.95 -1.42
C GLY A 43 8.65 15.64 -0.36
N SER A 44 7.36 15.69 -0.70
CA SER A 44 6.29 15.22 0.21
C SER A 44 6.38 13.73 0.53
N THR A 45 6.88 12.91 -0.41
CA THR A 45 7.16 11.48 -0.18
C THR A 45 8.34 11.30 0.74
N LEU A 46 9.44 12.00 0.48
CA LEU A 46 10.62 11.94 1.33
C LEU A 46 10.28 12.40 2.77
N PHE A 47 9.55 13.50 2.92
CA PHE A 47 9.06 13.96 4.22
C PHE A 47 8.20 12.91 4.93
N SER A 48 7.33 12.20 4.19
CA SER A 48 6.47 11.14 4.77
C SER A 48 7.27 9.94 5.28
N ILE A 49 8.41 9.63 4.64
CA ILE A 49 9.31 8.54 5.05
C ILE A 49 10.01 8.90 6.36
N TRP A 50 10.55 10.12 6.44
CA TRP A 50 11.25 10.63 7.63
C TRP A 50 10.33 10.91 8.81
N SER A 51 9.09 11.28 8.53
CA SER A 51 8.12 11.66 9.57
C SER A 51 7.38 10.44 10.13
N PRO A 52 6.97 10.46 11.42
CA PRO A 52 6.19 9.38 12.02
C PRO A 52 4.73 9.29 11.51
N CYS A 53 4.39 9.93 10.39
CA CYS A 53 3.03 9.95 9.85
C CYS A 53 2.72 8.70 9.00
N ARG A 54 1.43 8.56 8.65
CA ARG A 54 0.92 7.53 7.74
C ARG A 54 0.36 8.22 6.51
N ARG A 55 0.87 7.85 5.35
CA ARG A 55 0.29 8.28 4.06
C ARG A 55 0.35 7.10 3.13
N THR A 56 -0.67 6.92 2.30
CA THR A 56 -0.61 5.89 1.25
C THR A 56 0.18 6.46 0.07
N LEU A 57 1.24 5.76 -0.35
CA LEU A 57 1.98 6.13 -1.56
C LEU A 57 1.16 5.83 -2.80
N SER A 58 1.06 6.78 -3.71
CA SER A 58 0.63 6.53 -5.08
C SER A 58 1.60 5.57 -5.79
N PRO A 59 1.20 4.95 -6.92
CA PRO A 59 2.10 4.08 -7.67
C PRO A 59 3.43 4.75 -8.07
N LYS A 60 3.39 6.00 -8.55
CA LYS A 60 4.61 6.76 -8.92
C LYS A 60 5.54 6.95 -7.71
N GLU A 61 4.97 7.25 -6.55
CA GLU A 61 5.74 7.42 -5.31
C GLU A 61 6.33 6.08 -4.81
N GLN A 62 5.62 4.97 -4.96
CA GLN A 62 6.18 3.64 -4.65
C GLN A 62 7.40 3.33 -5.52
N VAL A 63 7.34 3.67 -6.80
CA VAL A 63 8.46 3.49 -7.73
C VAL A 63 9.65 4.40 -7.38
N PHE A 64 9.38 5.64 -6.96
CA PHE A 64 10.42 6.52 -6.39
C PHE A 64 11.09 5.90 -5.15
N VAL A 65 10.31 5.40 -4.18
CA VAL A 65 10.87 4.71 -2.99
C VAL A 65 11.59 3.42 -3.37
N ALA A 66 11.18 2.73 -4.44
CA ALA A 66 11.90 1.59 -4.97
C ALA A 66 13.28 2.00 -5.53
N GLY A 67 13.39 3.14 -6.21
CA GLY A 67 14.67 3.72 -6.63
C GLY A 67 15.62 3.98 -5.46
N ILE A 68 15.12 4.63 -4.40
CA ILE A 68 15.87 4.82 -3.14
C ILE A 68 16.34 3.47 -2.60
N SER A 69 15.41 2.50 -2.52
CA SER A 69 15.67 1.17 -1.98
C SER A 69 16.74 0.43 -2.77
N ARG A 70 16.75 0.54 -4.10
CA ARG A 70 17.77 -0.08 -4.96
C ARG A 70 19.16 0.40 -4.59
N TYR A 71 19.37 1.71 -4.56
CA TYR A 71 20.69 2.28 -4.27
C TYR A 71 21.19 1.83 -2.90
N LEU A 72 20.36 2.01 -1.86
CA LEU A 72 20.71 1.67 -0.50
C LEU A 72 21.04 0.18 -0.32
N LEU A 73 20.25 -0.71 -0.94
CA LEU A 73 20.47 -2.16 -0.85
C LEU A 73 21.75 -2.61 -1.55
N SER A 74 22.07 -2.02 -2.70
CA SER A 74 23.08 -2.57 -3.62
C SER A 74 24.42 -1.88 -3.59
N GLN A 75 24.42 -0.56 -3.39
CA GLN A 75 25.65 0.24 -3.33
C GLN A 75 26.11 0.37 -1.88
N CYS A 76 25.17 0.57 -0.94
CA CYS A 76 25.49 0.78 0.47
C CYS A 76 25.36 -0.47 1.33
N GLY A 77 24.60 -1.47 0.90
CA GLY A 77 24.28 -2.63 1.72
C GLY A 77 23.37 -2.32 2.91
N TYR A 78 22.59 -1.24 2.88
CA TYR A 78 21.68 -0.86 3.98
C TYR A 78 20.24 -1.35 3.77
N PRO A 79 19.50 -1.61 4.86
CA PRO A 79 19.98 -1.70 6.25
C PRO A 79 20.77 -3.01 6.51
N PRO A 80 21.65 -3.05 7.53
CA PRO A 80 22.45 -4.26 7.83
C PRO A 80 21.60 -5.44 8.31
N ASP A 81 20.49 -5.17 9.01
CA ASP A 81 19.56 -6.18 9.50
C ASP A 81 18.90 -6.97 8.36
N ILE A 82 18.95 -8.30 8.46
CA ILE A 82 18.49 -9.20 7.39
C ILE A 82 16.97 -9.10 7.21
N GLN A 83 16.18 -8.97 8.27
CA GLN A 83 14.72 -8.92 8.14
C GLN A 83 14.25 -7.62 7.50
N ALA A 84 14.85 -6.50 7.90
CA ALA A 84 14.64 -5.18 7.30
C ALA A 84 15.09 -5.17 5.83
N ARG A 85 16.26 -5.75 5.53
CA ARG A 85 16.77 -5.88 4.16
C ARG A 85 15.82 -6.70 3.28
N LEU A 86 15.33 -7.83 3.77
CA LEU A 86 14.37 -8.67 3.04
C LEU A 86 13.04 -7.95 2.80
N LYS A 87 12.57 -7.14 3.77
CA LYS A 87 11.36 -6.34 3.60
C LYS A 87 11.53 -5.30 2.49
N LEU A 88 12.66 -4.58 2.53
CA LEU A 88 13.00 -3.57 1.53
C LEU A 88 13.17 -4.20 0.14
N GLN A 89 13.80 -5.37 0.06
CA GLN A 89 13.98 -6.11 -1.19
C GLN A 89 12.65 -6.62 -1.77
N ARG A 90 11.73 -7.10 -0.93
CA ARG A 90 10.37 -7.48 -1.38
C ARG A 90 9.63 -6.28 -1.93
N PHE A 91 9.62 -5.17 -1.19
CA PHE A 91 9.02 -3.91 -1.64
C PHE A 91 9.61 -3.45 -2.98
N LEU A 92 10.95 -3.40 -3.09
CA LEU A 92 11.65 -3.09 -4.34
C LEU A 92 11.16 -3.96 -5.49
N SER A 93 11.13 -5.28 -5.28
CA SER A 93 10.74 -6.23 -6.33
C SER A 93 9.28 -6.04 -6.76
N SER A 94 8.34 -5.86 -5.83
CA SER A 94 6.91 -5.73 -6.16
C SER A 94 6.60 -4.38 -6.81
N SER A 95 7.25 -3.30 -6.39
CA SER A 95 7.07 -1.96 -6.95
C SER A 95 7.68 -1.80 -8.35
N ILE A 96 8.84 -2.39 -8.62
CA ILE A 96 9.45 -2.35 -9.97
C ILE A 96 8.55 -3.03 -11.00
N PHE A 97 8.00 -4.20 -10.71
CA PHE A 97 7.15 -4.91 -11.68
C PHE A 97 5.90 -4.09 -12.05
N VAL A 98 5.31 -3.38 -11.09
CA VAL A 98 4.18 -2.49 -11.39
C VAL A 98 4.63 -1.25 -12.16
N GLY A 99 5.80 -0.68 -11.86
CA GLY A 99 6.33 0.48 -12.60
C GLY A 99 6.75 0.18 -14.04
N ILE A 100 7.24 -1.04 -14.32
CA ILE A 100 7.70 -1.42 -15.67
C ILE A 100 6.56 -2.02 -16.50
N ILE A 101 5.77 -2.93 -15.93
CA ILE A 101 4.78 -3.72 -16.68
C ILE A 101 3.39 -3.07 -16.62
N GLY A 102 3.20 -2.10 -15.72
CA GLY A 102 1.91 -1.49 -15.45
C GLY A 102 1.09 -2.30 -14.44
N ARG A 103 0.08 -1.63 -13.88
CA ARG A 103 -0.88 -2.24 -12.94
C ARG A 103 -2.10 -2.86 -13.63
N GLU A 104 -2.25 -2.66 -14.94
CA GLU A 104 -3.36 -3.16 -15.76
C GLU A 104 -2.78 -3.95 -16.93
N TYR A 105 -2.22 -5.11 -16.61
CA TYR A 105 -1.75 -6.04 -17.62
C TYR A 105 -2.93 -6.46 -18.53
N GLY A 106 -3.06 -5.81 -19.70
CA GLY A 106 -4.17 -6.00 -20.63
C GLY A 106 -4.91 -4.73 -21.07
N ASN A 107 -4.51 -3.53 -20.63
CA ASN A 107 -5.07 -2.30 -21.18
C ASN A 107 -4.70 -2.18 -22.68
N PRO A 108 -5.69 -2.09 -23.61
CA PRO A 108 -5.45 -2.09 -25.05
C PRO A 108 -4.75 -0.81 -25.57
N ASN A 109 -4.65 0.23 -24.75
CA ASN A 109 -3.99 1.49 -25.11
C ASN A 109 -2.47 1.41 -24.91
N LEU A 110 -1.77 0.78 -25.87
CA LEU A 110 -0.31 0.66 -25.86
C LEU A 110 0.43 2.01 -25.70
N GLY A 111 -0.12 3.10 -26.24
CA GLY A 111 0.48 4.44 -26.15
C GLY A 111 0.46 5.05 -24.74
N GLU A 112 -0.63 4.84 -23.99
CA GLU A 112 -0.74 5.27 -22.59
C GLU A 112 0.20 4.44 -21.70
N GLY A 113 0.29 3.13 -21.96
CA GLY A 113 1.21 2.24 -21.26
C GLY A 113 2.70 2.61 -21.41
N LEU A 114 3.12 3.09 -22.58
CA LEU A 114 4.50 3.57 -22.80
C LEU A 114 4.79 4.88 -22.06
N GLY A 115 3.82 5.81 -22.02
CA GLY A 115 3.94 7.06 -21.27
C GLY A 115 4.07 6.81 -19.76
N ASP A 116 3.23 5.92 -19.22
CA ASP A 116 3.26 5.54 -17.81
C ASP A 116 4.55 4.81 -17.42
N GLN A 117 5.09 3.99 -18.32
CA GLN A 117 6.38 3.33 -18.12
C GLN A 117 7.53 4.35 -18.06
N ALA A 118 7.56 5.31 -18.99
CA ALA A 118 8.59 6.36 -18.99
C ALA A 118 8.53 7.22 -17.72
N ALA A 119 7.32 7.61 -17.29
CA ALA A 119 7.11 8.35 -16.05
C ALA A 119 7.52 7.55 -14.81
N SER A 120 7.28 6.24 -14.81
CA SER A 120 7.70 5.33 -13.74
C SER A 120 9.22 5.17 -13.70
N MET A 121 9.88 5.00 -14.85
CA MET A 121 11.34 4.98 -14.94
C MET A 121 11.96 6.29 -14.46
N ALA A 122 11.37 7.44 -14.83
CA ALA A 122 11.82 8.74 -14.33
C ALA A 122 11.71 8.82 -12.79
N ALA A 123 10.57 8.40 -12.22
CA ALA A 123 10.39 8.36 -10.77
C ALA A 123 11.42 7.45 -10.07
N TYR A 124 11.68 6.28 -10.65
CA TYR A 124 12.68 5.34 -10.16
C TYR A 124 14.08 5.97 -10.16
N THR A 125 14.50 6.56 -11.27
CA THR A 125 15.81 7.23 -11.40
C THR A 125 15.93 8.39 -10.43
N VAL A 126 14.89 9.22 -10.28
CA VAL A 126 14.88 10.31 -9.30
C VAL A 126 15.07 9.77 -7.87
N GLY A 127 14.45 8.63 -7.54
CA GLY A 127 14.67 7.95 -6.27
C GLY A 127 16.10 7.46 -6.06
N GLU A 128 16.69 6.83 -7.08
CA GLU A 128 18.07 6.35 -7.05
C GLU A 128 19.07 7.51 -6.88
N VAL A 129 18.92 8.59 -7.66
CA VAL A 129 19.76 9.80 -7.56
C VAL A 129 19.59 10.50 -6.21
N THR A 130 18.36 10.54 -5.66
CA THR A 130 18.12 11.10 -4.32
C THR A 130 18.90 10.34 -3.26
N ALA A 131 18.89 9.00 -3.32
CA ALA A 131 19.66 8.17 -2.40
C ALA A 131 21.18 8.28 -2.65
N GLU A 132 21.62 8.43 -3.90
CA GLU A 132 23.01 8.67 -4.26
C GLU A 132 23.55 9.97 -3.67
N GLN A 133 22.77 11.06 -3.73
CA GLN A 133 23.14 12.35 -3.15
C GLN A 133 23.30 12.29 -1.62
N ILE A 134 22.52 11.43 -0.95
CA ILE A 134 22.66 11.17 0.49
C ILE A 134 23.88 10.28 0.77
N GLY A 135 24.16 9.36 -0.16
CA GLY A 135 25.31 8.45 -0.15
C GLY A 135 25.24 7.37 0.92
N CYS A 136 26.29 6.56 1.00
CA CYS A 136 26.42 5.46 1.96
C CYS A 136 26.93 5.94 3.34
N THR A 137 26.33 7.02 3.84
CA THR A 137 26.65 7.66 5.12
C THR A 137 25.71 7.16 6.24
N GLU A 138 25.90 7.65 7.47
CA GLU A 138 24.96 7.42 8.58
C GLU A 138 23.54 7.89 8.21
N THR A 139 23.42 9.02 7.50
CA THR A 139 22.13 9.52 6.98
C THR A 139 21.50 8.54 5.98
N GLY A 140 22.31 7.93 5.11
CA GLY A 140 21.83 6.91 4.16
C GLY A 140 21.34 5.64 4.86
N GLU A 141 22.03 5.22 5.92
CA GLU A 141 21.57 4.11 6.75
C GLU A 141 20.25 4.45 7.48
N GLN A 142 20.17 5.67 8.03
CA GLN A 142 18.97 6.17 8.68
C GLN A 142 17.79 6.22 7.70
N LEU A 143 18.01 6.67 6.46
CA LEU A 143 16.99 6.65 5.41
C LEU A 143 16.50 5.23 5.15
N ALA A 144 17.41 4.26 5.05
CA ALA A 144 17.04 2.86 4.83
C ALA A 144 16.14 2.32 5.96
N ARG A 145 16.46 2.65 7.21
CA ARG A 145 15.64 2.32 8.38
C ARG A 145 14.29 3.03 8.33
N SER A 146 14.26 4.32 8.03
CA SER A 146 13.02 5.10 7.93
C SER A 146 12.10 4.59 6.82
N VAL A 147 12.62 4.09 5.68
CA VAL A 147 11.80 3.42 4.67
C VAL A 147 11.15 2.15 5.24
N VAL A 148 11.92 1.32 5.93
CA VAL A 148 11.41 0.08 6.56
C VAL A 148 10.34 0.40 7.60
N GLU A 149 10.60 1.36 8.49
CA GLU A 149 9.64 1.79 9.50
C GLU A 149 8.38 2.39 8.86
N TYR A 150 8.52 3.16 7.78
CA TYR A 150 7.38 3.70 7.03
C TYR A 150 6.51 2.57 6.46
N LEU A 151 7.11 1.52 5.89
CA LEU A 151 6.39 0.35 5.38
C LEU A 151 5.64 -0.40 6.50
N ASP A 152 6.20 -0.43 7.71
CA ASP A 152 5.57 -1.02 8.90
C ASP A 152 4.40 -0.18 9.41
N ARG A 153 4.62 1.13 9.62
CA ARG A 153 3.58 2.05 10.09
C ARG A 153 2.36 2.05 9.18
N THR A 154 2.57 1.95 7.87
CA THR A 154 1.50 1.90 6.87
C THR A 154 0.85 0.51 6.73
N ALA A 155 1.53 -0.56 7.18
CA ALA A 155 1.01 -1.92 7.19
C ALA A 155 0.14 -2.25 8.42
N GLU A 156 0.39 -1.61 9.56
CA GLU A 156 -0.39 -1.81 10.79
C GLU A 156 -1.81 -1.28 10.67
N GLY A 157 -2.01 -0.19 9.92
CA GLY A 157 -3.28 0.53 9.88
C GLY A 157 -3.57 1.28 11.19
N ALA A 158 -4.77 1.85 11.32
CA ALA A 158 -5.20 2.46 12.59
C ALA A 158 -5.70 1.37 13.58
N PRO A 159 -5.56 1.56 14.90
CA PRO A 159 -5.87 0.53 15.92
C PRO A 159 -7.25 -0.14 15.81
N ASP A 160 -8.27 0.59 15.35
CA ASP A 160 -9.65 0.11 15.20
C ASP A 160 -10.11 0.04 13.72
N ALA A 161 -9.17 0.13 12.77
CA ALA A 161 -9.48 0.03 11.35
C ALA A 161 -9.46 -1.42 10.86
N PRO A 162 -10.15 -1.72 9.75
CA PRO A 162 -9.97 -2.98 9.05
C PRO A 162 -8.49 -3.25 8.75
N ASN A 163 -8.03 -4.45 9.12
CA ASN A 163 -6.68 -4.90 8.83
C ASN A 163 -6.73 -6.14 7.95
N TYR A 164 -6.19 -6.01 6.74
CA TYR A 164 -6.24 -7.06 5.72
C TYR A 164 -5.53 -8.33 6.16
N VAL A 165 -4.40 -8.20 6.85
CA VAL A 165 -3.57 -9.32 7.28
C VAL A 165 -4.29 -10.14 8.34
N THR A 166 -4.89 -9.47 9.33
CA THR A 166 -5.71 -10.13 10.36
C THR A 166 -6.94 -10.81 9.74
N GLY A 167 -7.63 -10.13 8.82
CA GLY A 167 -8.78 -10.70 8.11
C GLY A 167 -8.41 -11.94 7.27
N CYS A 168 -7.29 -11.90 6.55
CA CYS A 168 -6.75 -13.01 5.75
C CYS A 168 -6.44 -14.23 6.63
N ALA A 169 -5.71 -14.02 7.72
CA ALA A 169 -5.32 -15.11 8.62
C ALA A 169 -6.54 -15.75 9.30
N LYS A 170 -7.57 -14.94 9.63
CA LYS A 170 -8.83 -15.43 10.19
C LYS A 170 -9.65 -16.22 9.16
N TYR A 171 -9.79 -15.71 7.93
CA TYR A 171 -10.55 -16.37 6.87
C TYR A 171 -9.94 -17.72 6.49
N TYR A 172 -8.62 -17.77 6.36
CA TYR A 172 -7.86 -18.99 6.03
C TYR A 172 -7.27 -19.68 7.27
N SER A 173 -7.98 -19.64 8.40
CA SER A 173 -7.51 -20.23 9.65
C SER A 173 -7.06 -21.68 9.44
N GLY A 174 -5.82 -21.98 9.83
CA GLY A 174 -5.18 -23.31 9.66
C GLY A 174 -4.55 -23.57 8.29
N ARG A 175 -4.80 -22.71 7.30
CA ARG A 175 -4.25 -22.82 5.93
C ARG A 175 -3.11 -21.84 5.67
N TYR A 176 -3.28 -20.57 6.06
CA TYR A 176 -2.26 -19.53 5.88
C TYR A 176 -1.95 -18.84 7.19
N THR A 177 -0.66 -18.65 7.46
CA THR A 177 -0.17 -17.95 8.65
C THR A 177 -0.30 -16.43 8.51
N LYS A 178 -0.28 -15.70 9.64
CA LYS A 178 -0.24 -14.23 9.64
C LYS A 178 0.95 -13.69 8.83
N ARG A 179 2.09 -14.39 8.84
CA ARG A 179 3.28 -14.04 8.04
C ARG A 179 3.03 -14.17 6.53
N GLN A 180 2.34 -15.21 6.09
CA GLN A 180 1.99 -15.38 4.67
C GLN A 180 0.99 -14.32 4.23
N CYS A 181 -0.02 -14.02 5.06
CA CYS A 181 -0.96 -12.93 4.80
C CYS A 181 -0.29 -11.54 4.80
N GLN A 182 0.72 -11.32 5.65
CA GLN A 182 1.55 -10.11 5.62
C GLN A 182 2.31 -10.02 4.31
N CYS A 183 2.98 -11.10 3.89
CA CYS A 183 3.69 -11.16 2.61
C CYS A 183 2.75 -10.87 1.43
N LEU A 184 1.55 -11.45 1.42
CA LEU A 184 0.51 -11.17 0.42
C LEU A 184 0.15 -9.68 0.37
N ALA A 185 -0.05 -9.06 1.51
CA ALA A 185 -0.39 -7.63 1.59
C ALA A 185 0.81 -6.75 1.16
N ASP A 186 2.02 -7.08 1.60
CA ASP A 186 3.25 -6.35 1.25
C ASP A 186 3.50 -6.37 -0.27
N ILE A 187 3.27 -7.51 -0.92
CA ILE A 187 3.37 -7.63 -2.37
C ILE A 187 2.18 -6.96 -3.05
N GLY A 188 0.97 -7.21 -2.56
CA GLY A 188 -0.28 -6.66 -3.11
C GLY A 188 -0.34 -5.13 -3.07
N ARG A 189 0.41 -4.47 -2.18
CA ARG A 189 0.43 -3.00 -2.06
C ARG A 189 0.98 -2.30 -3.31
N SER A 190 1.78 -2.97 -4.12
CA SER A 190 2.24 -2.41 -5.40
C SER A 190 1.08 -2.17 -6.36
N VAL A 191 0.03 -2.98 -6.27
CA VAL A 191 -1.18 -2.89 -7.11
C VAL A 191 -2.32 -2.17 -6.39
N PHE A 192 -2.52 -2.45 -5.10
CA PHE A 192 -3.52 -1.83 -4.23
C PHE A 192 -2.83 -1.12 -3.06
N PRO A 193 -2.39 0.14 -3.24
CA PRO A 193 -1.53 0.84 -2.27
C PRO A 193 -1.99 0.82 -0.82
N ASN A 194 -3.30 0.89 -0.59
CA ASN A 194 -3.91 0.90 0.73
C ASN A 194 -4.33 -0.49 1.24
N ILE A 195 -3.91 -1.59 0.60
CA ILE A 195 -4.42 -2.95 0.88
C ILE A 195 -4.42 -3.30 2.37
N HIS A 196 -3.37 -2.96 3.11
CA HIS A 196 -3.24 -3.26 4.55
C HIS A 196 -4.39 -2.67 5.39
N GLN A 197 -4.95 -1.55 4.96
CA GLN A 197 -5.98 -0.77 5.64
C GLN A 197 -7.40 -1.18 5.22
N THR A 198 -7.52 -2.21 4.38
CA THR A 198 -8.81 -2.68 3.86
C THR A 198 -9.23 -3.97 4.54
N SER A 199 -10.54 -4.23 4.58
CA SER A 199 -11.06 -5.54 4.97
C SER A 199 -10.60 -6.61 3.99
N PHE A 200 -10.19 -7.76 4.52
CA PHE A 200 -9.86 -8.90 3.67
C PHE A 200 -11.09 -9.42 2.90
N SER A 201 -10.87 -9.79 1.65
CA SER A 201 -11.83 -10.50 0.79
C SER A 201 -11.07 -11.49 -0.07
N SER A 202 -11.48 -12.75 -0.20
CA SER A 202 -10.77 -13.70 -1.08
C SER A 202 -10.68 -13.20 -2.53
N ALA A 203 -11.66 -12.42 -2.99
CA ALA A 203 -11.65 -11.79 -4.31
C ALA A 203 -10.54 -10.75 -4.51
N SER A 204 -9.95 -10.17 -3.47
CA SER A 204 -8.82 -9.25 -3.63
C SER A 204 -7.58 -9.96 -4.18
N ILE A 205 -7.35 -11.23 -3.86
CA ILE A 205 -6.21 -11.99 -4.38
C ILE A 205 -6.35 -12.15 -5.89
N LYS A 206 -7.56 -12.51 -6.36
CA LYS A 206 -7.88 -12.59 -7.79
C LYS A 206 -7.69 -11.25 -8.49
N ARG A 207 -8.15 -10.15 -7.87
CA ARG A 207 -7.94 -8.79 -8.41
C ARG A 207 -6.46 -8.42 -8.50
N ILE A 208 -5.62 -8.78 -7.52
CA ILE A 208 -4.17 -8.53 -7.57
C ILE A 208 -3.56 -9.24 -8.78
N VAL A 209 -3.88 -10.53 -8.95
CA VAL A 209 -3.33 -11.35 -10.04
C VAL A 209 -3.82 -10.87 -11.40
N GLN A 210 -5.08 -10.44 -11.51
CA GLN A 210 -5.63 -9.87 -12.75
C GLN A 210 -4.99 -8.54 -13.12
N SER A 211 -4.72 -7.69 -12.15
CA SER A 211 -4.01 -6.43 -12.36
C SER A 211 -2.58 -6.67 -12.84
N ASN A 212 -1.85 -7.61 -12.22
CA ASN A 212 -0.51 -7.97 -12.64
C ASN A 212 -0.19 -9.45 -12.33
N PRO A 213 -0.14 -10.33 -13.36
CA PRO A 213 0.12 -11.76 -13.17
C PRO A 213 1.48 -12.07 -12.53
N PHE A 214 2.50 -11.21 -12.74
CA PHE A 214 3.81 -11.39 -12.11
C PHE A 214 3.75 -11.15 -10.61
N VAL A 215 2.94 -10.19 -10.15
CA VAL A 215 2.66 -10.00 -8.72
C VAL A 215 1.96 -11.26 -8.16
N GLY A 216 1.05 -11.87 -8.94
CA GLY A 216 0.46 -13.17 -8.61
C GLY A 216 1.49 -14.29 -8.44
N LEU A 217 2.46 -14.40 -9.37
CA LEU A 217 3.56 -15.36 -9.27
C LEU A 217 4.42 -15.10 -8.03
N GLN A 218 4.72 -13.83 -7.71
CA GLN A 218 5.46 -13.49 -6.50
C GLN A 218 4.71 -13.92 -5.24
N ILE A 219 3.40 -13.73 -5.18
CA ILE A 219 2.56 -14.20 -4.07
C ILE A 219 2.65 -15.74 -3.95
N ALA A 220 2.53 -16.46 -5.05
CA ALA A 220 2.61 -17.92 -5.05
C ALA A 220 3.97 -18.42 -4.56
N PHE A 221 5.07 -17.88 -5.07
CA PHE A 221 6.42 -18.37 -4.73
C PHE A 221 6.98 -17.82 -3.42
N GLN A 222 6.81 -16.52 -3.14
CA GLN A 222 7.39 -15.88 -1.96
C GLN A 222 6.50 -16.02 -0.73
N CYS A 223 5.18 -15.96 -0.90
CA CYS A 223 4.23 -16.06 0.21
C CYS A 223 3.64 -17.47 0.37
N GLN A 224 3.88 -18.38 -0.59
CA GLN A 224 3.35 -19.74 -0.58
C GLN A 224 1.81 -19.77 -0.50
N ILE A 225 1.17 -18.86 -1.23
CA ILE A 225 -0.30 -18.75 -1.35
C ILE A 225 -0.66 -19.02 -2.81
N GLY A 226 -1.26 -20.18 -3.09
CA GLY A 226 -1.56 -20.62 -4.46
C GLY A 226 -2.99 -21.07 -4.71
N ASP A 227 -3.77 -21.33 -3.67
CA ASP A 227 -5.15 -21.79 -3.80
C ASP A 227 -6.07 -20.87 -2.96
N TYR A 228 -6.78 -20.00 -3.68
CA TYR A 228 -7.49 -18.81 -3.18
C TYR A 228 -8.80 -18.50 -3.94
#